data_AF-A0A973WA94-F1
#
_entry.id   AF-A0A973WA94-F1
#
_cell.length_a   1.000
_cell.length_b   1.000
_cell.length_c   1.000
_cell.angle_alpha   90.00
_cell.angle_beta   90.00
_cell.angle_gamma   90.00
#
_symmetry.space_group_name_H-M   'P 1'
#
loop_
_entity.id
_entity.type
_entity.pdbx_description
1 polymer ?
#
loop_
_entity_poly.entity_id
_entity_poly.type
_entity_poly.pdbx_seq_one_letter_code
_entity_poly.pdbx_strand_id
1 'polypeptide(L)'
;MSPYERINPYRGTGRPPFRRSPWGRRVSAALPWVFVLGIAVGSMLPIRQWVPQWVPSHWSLNRSRDTDVIWQRAGAPDARHSVDVVRTIDGDTFEARVHLAPGPDLFTRVRLRGIDAPELKASCQHELQMAEAATVALRDLLGQGDVAIYNIGPDKYQGRVVADVATKKTDNVSAALLAAGHARAYNGGHRFGWCGNLIR
;
A
#
# COMPACT_ATOMS: atom_id res chain seq x y z
N MET A 1 -24.59 30.23 -52.71
CA MET A 1 -23.36 30.28 -53.51
C MET A 1 -22.63 31.58 -53.20
N SER A 2 -21.36 31.45 -52.81
CA SER A 2 -20.28 32.44 -52.89
C SER A 2 -20.30 33.71 -52.04
N PRO A 3 -19.09 34.16 -51.65
CA PRO A 3 -18.76 34.78 -50.38
C PRO A 3 -18.34 36.25 -50.62
N TYR A 4 -17.64 36.87 -49.67
CA TYR A 4 -17.19 38.27 -49.58
C TYR A 4 -18.12 39.14 -48.73
N GLU A 5 -17.67 40.03 -47.85
CA GLU A 5 -16.36 40.43 -47.32
C GLU A 5 -16.68 41.55 -46.33
N ARG A 6 -15.93 41.68 -45.23
CA ARG A 6 -15.60 42.96 -44.57
C ARG A 6 -14.70 42.66 -43.38
N ILE A 7 -13.39 42.81 -43.54
CA ILE A 7 -12.62 44.05 -43.41
C ILE A 7 -12.75 44.68 -42.01
N ASN A 8 -11.64 44.49 -41.31
CA ASN A 8 -11.15 45.13 -40.09
C ASN A 8 -10.98 46.65 -40.26
N PRO A 9 -11.35 47.49 -39.27
CA PRO A 9 -10.90 48.87 -39.22
C PRO A 9 -9.92 49.11 -38.06
N TYR A 10 -8.67 49.44 -38.42
CA TYR A 10 -7.83 50.52 -37.85
C TYR A 10 -7.70 50.65 -36.32
N ARG A 11 -6.52 50.72 -35.70
CA ARG A 11 -5.40 51.69 -35.92
C ARG A 11 -4.29 51.26 -34.93
N GLY A 12 -3.01 51.09 -35.30
CA GLY A 12 -2.00 52.15 -35.46
C GLY A 12 -1.61 52.78 -34.10
N THR A 13 -0.37 52.93 -33.62
CA THR A 13 0.98 52.97 -34.24
C THR A 13 2.04 53.18 -33.14
N GLY A 14 3.29 52.71 -33.34
CA GLY A 14 4.52 53.27 -32.71
C GLY A 14 5.66 52.27 -32.41
N ARG A 15 6.43 51.80 -33.42
CA ARG A 15 7.88 52.03 -33.72
C ARG A 15 8.92 51.50 -32.69
N PRO A 16 10.21 51.23 -33.05
CA PRO A 16 10.90 51.00 -34.34
C PRO A 16 11.73 49.67 -34.36
N PRO A 17 12.51 49.33 -35.42
CA PRO A 17 13.20 48.04 -35.53
C PRO A 17 14.61 48.09 -34.94
N PHE A 18 15.03 47.05 -34.21
CA PHE A 18 16.43 46.85 -33.84
C PHE A 18 16.95 45.49 -34.32
N ARG A 19 17.62 45.56 -35.48
CA ARG A 19 18.98 45.10 -35.72
C ARG A 19 19.38 43.74 -35.11
N ARG A 20 19.50 42.73 -35.97
CA ARG A 20 20.31 41.53 -35.74
C ARG A 20 21.71 41.95 -35.27
N SER A 21 22.12 41.50 -34.08
CA SER A 21 23.54 41.44 -33.74
C SER A 21 24.06 40.02 -34.11
N PRO A 22 25.16 39.93 -34.87
CA PRO A 22 25.81 38.67 -35.15
C PRO A 22 26.92 38.50 -34.11
N TRP A 23 26.81 37.55 -33.19
CA TRP A 23 27.98 37.03 -32.45
C TRP A 23 27.61 35.73 -31.74
N GLY A 24 27.29 34.73 -32.54
CA GLY A 24 27.76 33.40 -32.20
C GLY A 24 29.28 33.40 -32.29
N ARG A 25 29.97 33.13 -31.18
CA ARG A 25 31.04 32.13 -31.09
C ARG A 25 31.72 32.15 -29.72
N ARG A 26 32.04 30.93 -29.28
CA ARG A 26 33.03 30.53 -28.26
C ARG A 26 32.51 30.32 -26.84
N VAL A 27 31.70 29.28 -26.66
CA VAL A 27 31.76 28.50 -25.41
C VAL A 27 32.68 27.31 -25.67
N SER A 28 33.79 27.31 -24.95
CA SER A 28 34.99 26.51 -25.16
C SER A 28 34.77 25.00 -25.08
N ALA A 29 35.53 24.27 -25.91
CA ALA A 29 35.59 22.82 -26.02
C ALA A 29 36.29 22.14 -24.82
N ALA A 30 35.79 22.35 -23.60
CA ALA A 30 36.30 21.72 -22.37
C ALA A 30 35.19 21.11 -21.49
N LEU A 31 33.94 21.14 -21.94
CA LEU A 31 32.78 20.62 -21.20
C LEU A 31 32.55 19.09 -21.21
N PRO A 32 33.22 18.22 -22.00
CA PRO A 32 32.96 16.78 -21.87
C PRO A 32 33.76 16.09 -20.75
N TRP A 33 34.86 16.68 -20.25
CA TRP A 33 35.74 16.00 -19.29
C TRP A 33 35.39 16.25 -17.82
N VAL A 34 34.72 17.35 -17.49
CA VAL A 34 34.29 17.64 -16.10
C VAL A 34 33.20 16.66 -15.65
N PHE A 35 32.37 16.17 -16.57
CA PHE A 35 31.27 15.27 -16.25
C PHE A 35 31.74 13.83 -15.94
N VAL A 36 32.82 13.36 -16.58
CA VAL A 36 33.40 12.03 -16.30
C VAL A 36 34.21 12.04 -14.99
N LEU A 37 34.90 13.14 -14.68
CA LEU A 37 35.67 13.27 -13.43
C LEU A 37 34.77 13.39 -12.19
N GLY A 38 33.55 13.93 -12.33
CA GLY A 38 32.56 14.02 -11.25
C GLY A 38 32.01 12.66 -10.78
N ILE A 39 31.85 11.67 -11.68
CA ILE A 39 31.34 10.33 -11.33
C ILE A 39 32.41 9.51 -10.58
N ALA A 40 33.69 9.70 -10.89
CA ALA A 40 34.77 8.93 -10.26
C ALA A 40 35.08 9.34 -8.81
N VAL A 41 34.78 10.60 -8.41
CA VAL A 41 35.00 11.07 -7.03
C VAL A 41 33.76 10.85 -6.14
N GLY A 42 32.56 10.79 -6.71
CA GLY A 42 31.31 10.56 -5.96
C GLY A 42 31.15 9.15 -5.38
N SER A 43 31.95 8.17 -5.84
CA SER A 43 31.90 6.77 -5.37
C SER A 43 32.72 6.52 -4.10
N MET A 44 33.49 7.49 -3.61
CA MET A 44 34.35 7.35 -2.42
C MET A 44 33.95 8.26 -1.24
N LEU A 45 32.86 9.02 -1.36
CA LEU A 45 32.35 9.83 -0.24
C LEU A 45 31.29 9.04 0.53
N PRO A 46 31.37 8.95 1.88
CA PRO A 46 30.34 8.30 2.69
C PRO A 46 29.09 9.18 2.72
N ILE A 47 28.24 9.05 1.69
CA ILE A 47 26.93 9.71 1.55
C ILE A 47 25.91 9.23 2.61
N ARG A 48 26.35 8.45 3.60
CA ARG A 48 25.51 7.89 4.66
C ARG A 48 25.11 8.86 5.77
N GLN A 49 25.65 10.08 5.82
CA GLN A 49 25.44 10.97 6.98
C GLN A 49 24.35 12.04 6.81
N TRP A 50 23.83 12.30 5.61
CA TRP A 50 22.91 13.43 5.34
C TRP A 50 21.49 13.01 4.94
N VAL A 51 21.08 11.78 5.28
CA VAL A 51 19.65 11.44 5.32
C VAL A 51 19.16 11.72 6.74
N PRO A 52 18.16 12.59 6.93
CA PRO A 52 17.62 12.88 8.24
C PRO A 52 17.08 11.58 8.89
N GLN A 53 17.52 11.36 10.12
CA GLN A 53 17.35 10.20 11.01
C GLN A 53 15.88 9.80 11.35
N TRP A 54 14.90 10.35 10.63
CA TRP A 54 13.48 10.36 11.02
C TRP A 54 12.64 9.46 10.11
N VAL A 55 13.29 8.74 9.18
CA VAL A 55 12.65 7.71 8.37
C VAL A 55 13.14 6.36 8.88
N PRO A 56 12.34 5.61 9.66
CA PRO A 56 12.77 4.33 10.18
C PRO A 56 12.91 3.32 9.03
N SER A 57 14.13 2.86 8.75
CA SER A 57 14.46 1.89 7.70
C SER A 57 14.06 0.44 8.04
N HIS A 58 13.28 0.21 9.10
CA HIS A 58 12.97 -1.14 9.63
C HIS A 58 11.78 -1.84 8.93
N TRP A 59 11.09 -1.20 7.98
CA TRP A 59 9.78 -1.69 7.48
C TRP A 59 9.83 -2.89 6.51
N SER A 60 11.01 -3.39 6.09
CA SER A 60 11.10 -4.41 5.02
C SER A 60 11.96 -5.65 5.29
N LEU A 61 12.95 -5.62 6.20
CA LEU A 61 13.82 -6.78 6.49
C LEU A 61 13.49 -7.53 7.79
N ASN A 62 12.76 -6.91 8.73
CA ASN A 62 12.46 -7.52 10.03
C ASN A 62 11.12 -8.28 10.07
N ARG A 63 10.21 -8.02 9.13
CA ARG A 63 8.82 -8.55 9.15
C ARG A 63 8.74 -10.08 9.13
N SER A 64 9.65 -10.76 8.40
CA SER A 64 9.69 -12.23 8.39
C SER A 64 10.12 -12.78 9.76
N ARG A 65 11.16 -12.21 10.38
CA ARG A 65 11.61 -12.60 11.73
C ARG A 65 10.56 -12.32 12.78
N ASP A 66 9.91 -11.16 12.71
CA ASP A 66 8.86 -10.76 13.66
C ASP A 66 7.66 -11.72 13.61
N THR A 67 7.32 -12.22 12.41
CA THR A 67 6.25 -13.20 12.21
C THR A 67 6.56 -14.54 12.88
N ASP A 68 7.78 -15.05 12.71
CA ASP A 68 8.22 -16.31 13.33
C ASP A 68 8.18 -16.21 14.86
N VAL A 69 8.58 -15.06 15.41
CA VAL A 69 8.55 -14.81 16.86
C VAL A 69 7.11 -14.75 17.38
N ILE A 70 6.18 -14.13 16.65
CA ILE A 70 4.75 -14.08 17.05
C ILE A 70 4.18 -15.49 17.14
N TRP A 71 4.40 -16.33 16.14
CA TRP A 71 3.91 -17.72 16.17
C TRP A 71 4.54 -18.52 17.32
N GLN A 72 5.85 -18.43 17.53
CA GLN A 72 6.53 -19.15 18.61
C GLN A 72 6.09 -18.70 20.01
N ARG A 73 5.71 -17.42 20.17
CA ARG A 73 5.31 -16.83 21.46
C ARG A 73 3.80 -16.72 21.67
N ALA A 74 3.00 -16.96 20.63
CA ALA A 74 1.54 -16.93 20.71
C ALA A 74 1.00 -17.87 21.79
N GLY A 75 1.74 -18.94 22.12
CA GLY A 75 1.41 -19.85 23.21
C GLY A 75 0.23 -20.74 22.85
N ALA A 76 -0.69 -20.94 23.80
CA ALA A 76 -1.87 -21.79 23.59
C ALA A 76 -2.81 -21.22 22.51
N PRO A 77 -3.54 -22.06 21.76
CA PRO A 77 -4.45 -21.61 20.70
C PRO A 77 -5.51 -20.60 21.18
N ASP A 78 -5.94 -20.70 22.43
CA ASP A 78 -6.96 -19.83 23.02
C ASP A 78 -6.39 -18.53 23.63
N ALA A 79 -5.07 -18.36 23.62
CA ALA A 79 -4.43 -17.15 24.12
C ALA A 79 -4.79 -15.97 23.21
N ARG A 80 -5.45 -14.97 23.80
CA ARG A 80 -5.81 -13.73 23.13
C ARG A 80 -4.70 -12.70 23.33
N HIS A 81 -4.20 -12.17 22.23
CA HIS A 81 -3.18 -11.12 22.21
C HIS A 81 -3.82 -9.83 21.73
N SER A 82 -3.72 -8.77 22.54
CA SER A 82 -4.20 -7.45 22.14
C SER A 82 -3.32 -6.89 21.02
N VAL A 83 -3.96 -6.30 20.02
CA VAL A 83 -3.28 -5.70 18.87
C VAL A 83 -3.80 -4.31 18.58
N ASP A 84 -2.89 -3.45 18.14
CA ASP A 84 -3.27 -2.18 17.53
C ASP A 84 -3.31 -2.32 16.01
N VAL A 85 -4.45 -1.99 15.43
CA VAL A 85 -4.62 -2.01 13.97
C VAL A 85 -3.93 -0.80 13.37
N VAL A 86 -2.92 -1.04 12.55
CA VAL A 86 -2.17 0.01 11.84
C VAL A 86 -2.94 0.45 10.59
N ARG A 87 -3.39 -0.52 9.78
CA ARG A 87 -4.22 -0.28 8.59
C ARG A 87 -4.86 -1.57 8.08
N THR A 88 -6.03 -1.44 7.46
CA THR A 88 -6.63 -2.51 6.65
C THR A 88 -5.95 -2.56 5.29
N ILE A 89 -5.63 -3.75 4.79
CA ILE A 89 -5.01 -3.95 3.47
C ILE A 89 -6.07 -4.36 2.46
N ASP A 90 -6.78 -5.45 2.75
CA ASP A 90 -7.84 -6.02 1.91
C ASP A 90 -8.99 -6.51 2.81
N GLY A 91 -10.09 -7.03 2.25
CA GLY A 91 -11.27 -7.48 3.01
C GLY A 91 -11.06 -8.66 3.97
N ASP A 92 -9.90 -9.30 3.96
CA ASP A 92 -9.52 -10.38 4.89
C ASP A 92 -8.14 -10.19 5.55
N THR A 93 -7.45 -9.08 5.28
CA THR A 93 -6.05 -8.89 5.71
C THR A 93 -5.82 -7.48 6.23
N PHE A 94 -5.19 -7.36 7.40
CA PHE A 94 -4.81 -6.07 7.99
C PHE A 94 -3.39 -6.11 8.57
N GLU A 95 -2.77 -4.95 8.72
CA GLU A 95 -1.49 -4.77 9.39
C GLU A 95 -1.73 -4.39 10.85
N ALA A 96 -1.07 -5.10 11.75
CA ALA A 96 -1.27 -4.98 13.19
C ALA A 96 0.07 -4.90 13.93
N ARG A 97 0.09 -4.11 15.00
CA ARG A 97 1.12 -4.12 16.02
C ARG A 97 0.67 -5.04 17.15
N VAL A 98 1.40 -6.12 17.38
CA VAL A 98 1.09 -7.14 18.37
C VAL A 98 1.90 -6.89 19.63
N HIS A 99 1.22 -6.78 20.76
CA HIS A 99 1.83 -6.59 22.07
C HIS A 99 2.08 -7.95 22.74
N LEU A 100 3.27 -8.51 22.55
CA LEU A 100 3.68 -9.78 23.18
C LEU A 100 4.63 -9.50 24.34
N ALA A 101 4.13 -9.57 25.57
CA ALA A 101 4.95 -9.47 26.77
C ALA A 101 5.53 -10.84 27.17
N PRO A 102 6.82 -10.93 27.58
CA PRO A 102 7.84 -9.88 27.53
C PRO A 102 8.47 -9.75 26.12
N GLY A 103 8.61 -8.52 25.62
CA GLY A 103 9.25 -8.27 24.33
C GLY A 103 8.93 -6.90 23.72
N PRO A 104 9.62 -6.54 22.62
CA PRO A 104 9.23 -5.38 21.81
C PRO A 104 7.92 -5.65 21.07
N ASP A 105 7.22 -4.58 20.74
CA ASP A 105 6.05 -4.64 19.86
C ASP A 105 6.46 -5.15 18.47
N LEU A 106 5.69 -6.10 17.94
CA LEU A 106 5.99 -6.74 16.65
C LEU A 106 4.96 -6.32 15.61
N PHE A 107 5.42 -5.97 14.41
CA PHE A 107 4.55 -5.61 13.29
C PHE A 107 4.36 -6.81 12.38
N THR A 108 3.12 -7.23 12.18
CA THR A 108 2.79 -8.30 11.24
C THR A 108 1.51 -8.01 10.47
N ARG A 109 1.34 -8.75 9.38
CA ARG A 109 0.08 -8.78 8.64
C ARG A 109 -0.71 -9.99 9.11
N VAL A 110 -1.93 -9.75 9.55
CA VAL A 110 -2.86 -10.77 10.03
C VAL A 110 -3.87 -11.02 8.91
N ARG A 111 -3.95 -12.28 8.47
CA ARG A 111 -5.02 -12.77 7.59
C ARG A 111 -6.08 -13.46 8.43
N LEU A 112 -7.33 -13.10 8.20
CA LEU A 112 -8.48 -13.71 8.84
C LEU A 112 -8.60 -15.19 8.44
N ARG A 113 -8.72 -16.05 9.45
CA ARG A 113 -8.87 -17.49 9.26
C ARG A 113 -10.23 -17.84 8.67
N GLY A 114 -10.25 -18.84 7.78
CA GLY A 114 -11.47 -19.48 7.29
C GLY A 114 -12.24 -18.69 6.23
N ILE A 115 -11.70 -17.55 5.78
CA ILE A 115 -12.36 -16.70 4.79
C ILE A 115 -11.45 -16.35 3.61
N ASP A 116 -12.09 -16.04 2.50
CA ASP A 116 -11.51 -15.43 1.31
C ASP A 116 -12.34 -14.19 0.98
N ALA A 117 -11.70 -13.04 0.85
CA ALA A 117 -12.33 -11.79 0.44
C ALA A 117 -11.88 -11.39 -0.98
N PRO A 118 -12.69 -10.62 -1.72
CA PRO A 118 -12.27 -10.04 -2.99
C PRO A 118 -11.07 -9.11 -2.81
N GLU A 119 -10.10 -9.21 -3.72
CA GLU A 119 -8.84 -8.48 -3.67
C GLU A 119 -8.99 -7.11 -4.33
N LEU A 120 -8.37 -6.05 -3.77
CA LEU A 120 -8.44 -4.70 -4.36
C LEU A 120 -7.75 -4.61 -5.73
N LYS A 121 -6.82 -5.53 -6.04
CA LYS A 121 -6.19 -5.67 -7.36
C LYS A 121 -7.05 -6.52 -8.29
N ALA A 122 -8.32 -6.14 -8.39
CA ALA A 122 -9.34 -6.82 -9.16
C ALA A 122 -9.11 -6.73 -10.66
N SER A 123 -9.51 -7.77 -11.40
CA SER A 123 -9.49 -7.73 -12.87
C SER A 123 -10.78 -7.17 -13.46
N CYS A 124 -11.87 -7.14 -12.68
CA CYS A 124 -13.17 -6.63 -13.10
C CYS A 124 -13.70 -5.58 -12.11
N GLN A 125 -14.51 -4.64 -12.61
CA GLN A 125 -15.10 -3.58 -11.78
C GLN A 125 -16.01 -4.12 -10.67
N HIS A 126 -16.72 -5.23 -10.93
CA HIS A 126 -17.59 -5.83 -9.92
C HIS A 126 -16.81 -6.40 -8.73
N GLU A 127 -15.68 -7.08 -8.98
CA GLU A 127 -14.78 -7.54 -7.93
C GLU A 127 -14.18 -6.37 -7.16
N LEU A 128 -13.80 -5.28 -7.83
CA LEU A 128 -13.30 -4.08 -7.17
C LEU A 128 -14.34 -3.48 -6.20
N GLN A 129 -15.59 -3.36 -6.63
CA GLN A 129 -16.68 -2.84 -5.79
C GLN A 129 -16.91 -3.74 -4.56
N MET A 130 -16.87 -5.07 -4.74
CA MET A 130 -16.98 -5.99 -3.62
C MET A 130 -15.76 -5.92 -2.69
N ALA A 131 -14.54 -5.76 -3.24
CA ALA A 131 -13.31 -5.60 -2.48
C ALA A 131 -13.33 -4.33 -1.63
N GLU A 132 -13.80 -3.21 -2.19
CA GLU A 132 -13.97 -1.94 -1.47
C GLU A 132 -15.00 -2.10 -0.34
N ALA A 133 -16.16 -2.70 -0.63
CA ALA A 133 -17.19 -2.96 0.37
C ALA A 133 -16.68 -3.86 1.51
N ALA A 134 -15.97 -4.94 1.19
CA ALA A 134 -15.38 -5.84 2.16
C ALA A 134 -14.30 -5.14 3.00
N THR A 135 -13.48 -4.30 2.39
CA THR A 135 -12.44 -3.52 3.08
C THR A 135 -13.06 -2.52 4.06
N VAL A 136 -14.12 -1.83 3.66
CA VAL A 136 -14.88 -0.92 4.55
C VAL A 136 -15.49 -1.68 5.71
N ALA A 137 -16.17 -2.81 5.44
CA ALA A 137 -16.78 -3.63 6.48
C ALA A 137 -15.75 -4.12 7.50
N LEU A 138 -14.60 -4.63 7.04
CA LEU A 138 -13.51 -5.04 7.93
C LEU A 138 -13.00 -3.86 8.76
N ARG A 139 -12.77 -2.70 8.14
CA ARG A 139 -12.33 -1.50 8.85
C ARG A 139 -13.33 -1.08 9.93
N ASP A 140 -14.62 -1.13 9.65
CA ASP A 140 -15.67 -0.74 10.58
C ASP A 140 -15.79 -1.74 11.75
N LEU A 141 -15.59 -3.04 11.49
CA LEU A 141 -15.49 -4.06 12.53
C LEU A 141 -14.27 -3.81 13.43
N LEU A 142 -13.09 -3.61 12.85
CA LEU A 142 -11.86 -3.31 13.59
C LEU A 142 -11.93 -1.98 14.35
N GLY A 143 -12.70 -1.01 13.83
CA GLY A 143 -12.95 0.29 14.46
C GLY A 143 -13.79 0.22 15.74
N GLN A 144 -14.35 -0.95 16.09
CA GLN A 144 -15.03 -1.16 17.37
C GLN A 144 -14.07 -1.10 18.58
N GLY A 145 -12.77 -1.22 18.34
CA GLY A 145 -11.73 -1.18 19.37
C GLY A 145 -11.54 -2.52 20.09
N ASP A 146 -10.58 -2.53 21.01
CA ASP A 146 -10.17 -3.72 21.80
C ASP A 146 -9.94 -4.95 20.91
N VAL A 147 -9.17 -4.78 19.82
CA VAL A 147 -8.90 -5.84 18.85
C VAL A 147 -7.96 -6.87 19.47
N ALA A 148 -8.37 -8.13 19.44
CA ALA A 148 -7.58 -9.25 19.93
C ALA A 148 -7.47 -10.33 18.85
N ILE A 149 -6.27 -10.89 18.71
CA ILE A 149 -6.02 -12.03 17.82
C ILE A 149 -5.77 -13.29 18.65
N TYR A 150 -6.26 -14.43 18.17
CA TYR A 150 -6.09 -15.73 18.82
C TYR A 150 -6.03 -16.84 17.76
N ASN A 151 -5.71 -18.06 18.18
CA ASN A 151 -5.50 -19.20 17.29
C ASN A 151 -4.56 -18.82 16.13
N ILE A 152 -3.45 -18.16 16.49
CA ILE A 152 -2.46 -17.67 15.55
C ILE A 152 -1.75 -18.87 14.95
N GLY A 153 -1.57 -18.93 13.63
CA GLY A 153 -0.83 -19.97 12.94
C GLY A 153 0.00 -19.41 11.79
N PRO A 154 0.98 -20.19 11.29
CA PRO A 154 1.82 -19.76 10.19
C PRO A 154 1.00 -19.65 8.88
N ASP A 155 1.19 -18.56 8.12
CA ASP A 155 0.74 -18.51 6.73
C ASP A 155 1.73 -19.27 5.82
N LYS A 156 1.24 -19.84 4.73
CA LYS A 156 2.05 -20.50 3.70
C LYS A 156 3.09 -19.54 3.09
N TYR A 157 2.81 -18.23 3.15
CA TYR A 157 3.68 -17.17 2.66
C TYR A 157 4.40 -16.50 3.83
N GLN A 158 5.73 -16.43 3.73
CA GLN A 158 6.57 -15.79 4.76
C GLN A 158 6.14 -14.33 4.99
N GLY A 159 6.05 -13.91 6.26
CA GLY A 159 5.75 -12.53 6.66
C GLY A 159 4.26 -12.18 6.83
N ARG A 160 3.41 -13.19 7.09
CA ARG A 160 2.02 -13.04 7.56
C ARG A 160 1.68 -14.15 8.56
N VAL A 161 0.71 -13.87 9.43
CA VAL A 161 0.08 -14.88 10.30
C VAL A 161 -1.38 -15.07 9.90
N VAL A 162 -1.91 -16.27 10.10
CA VAL A 162 -3.34 -16.55 10.02
C VAL A 162 -3.88 -16.60 11.43
N ALA A 163 -4.92 -15.83 11.75
CA ALA A 163 -5.50 -15.80 13.09
C ALA A 163 -7.02 -15.61 13.05
N ASP A 164 -7.67 -16.02 14.12
CA ASP A 164 -9.02 -15.59 14.43
C ASP A 164 -8.95 -14.24 15.15
N VAL A 165 -9.94 -13.38 14.90
CA VAL A 165 -9.93 -11.98 15.37
C VAL A 165 -11.25 -11.66 16.05
N ALA A 166 -11.13 -11.09 17.24
CA ALA A 166 -12.21 -10.56 18.04
C ALA A 166 -12.02 -9.05 18.24
N THR A 167 -13.10 -8.37 18.54
CA THR A 167 -13.15 -6.94 18.87
C THR A 167 -14.05 -6.76 20.08
N LYS A 168 -14.18 -5.53 20.58
CA LYS A 168 -15.03 -5.22 21.72
C LYS A 168 -16.48 -5.71 21.60
N LYS A 169 -17.09 -5.63 20.40
CA LYS A 169 -18.50 -5.99 20.19
C LYS A 169 -18.69 -7.22 19.30
N THR A 170 -17.65 -7.67 18.62
CA THR A 170 -17.71 -8.79 17.69
C THR A 170 -16.74 -9.88 18.12
N ASP A 171 -17.26 -11.02 18.58
CA ASP A 171 -16.44 -12.16 19.03
C ASP A 171 -15.64 -12.81 17.90
N ASN A 172 -16.19 -12.85 16.69
CA ASN A 172 -15.53 -13.41 15.52
C ASN A 172 -15.78 -12.53 14.28
N VAL A 173 -14.75 -11.78 13.89
CA VAL A 173 -14.78 -10.88 12.73
C VAL A 173 -14.97 -11.65 11.42
N SER A 174 -14.35 -12.82 11.27
CA SER A 174 -14.52 -13.68 10.09
C SER A 174 -15.98 -14.09 9.91
N ALA A 175 -16.64 -14.52 10.98
CA ALA A 175 -18.05 -14.90 10.96
C ALA A 175 -18.96 -13.72 10.61
N ALA A 176 -18.67 -12.53 11.15
CA ALA A 176 -19.42 -11.31 10.84
C ALA A 176 -19.32 -10.93 9.34
N LEU A 177 -18.12 -11.01 8.76
CA LEU A 177 -17.90 -10.75 7.33
C LEU A 177 -18.61 -11.75 6.42
N LEU A 178 -18.60 -13.04 6.80
CA LEU A 178 -19.34 -14.08 6.11
C LEU A 178 -20.85 -13.84 6.16
N ALA A 179 -21.38 -13.54 7.34
CA ALA A 179 -22.80 -13.28 7.54
C ALA A 179 -23.30 -12.05 6.76
N ALA A 180 -22.44 -11.03 6.63
CA ALA A 180 -22.73 -9.83 5.85
C ALA A 180 -22.52 -10.00 4.32
N GLY A 181 -21.99 -11.15 3.87
CA GLY A 181 -21.75 -11.41 2.44
C GLY A 181 -20.52 -10.72 1.85
N HIS A 182 -19.61 -10.24 2.69
CA HIS A 182 -18.38 -9.57 2.25
C HIS A 182 -17.22 -10.55 1.94
N ALA A 183 -17.37 -11.81 2.33
CA ALA A 183 -16.37 -12.86 2.13
C ALA A 183 -17.04 -14.22 1.85
N ARG A 184 -16.26 -15.16 1.32
CA ARG A 184 -16.64 -16.57 1.14
C ARG A 184 -15.90 -17.44 2.15
N ALA A 185 -16.55 -18.50 2.63
CA ALA A 185 -15.88 -19.49 3.47
C ALA A 185 -14.79 -20.19 2.66
N TYR A 186 -13.59 -20.29 3.22
CA TYR A 186 -12.42 -20.87 2.56
C TYR A 186 -11.64 -21.76 3.51
N ASN A 187 -11.63 -23.06 3.20
CA ASN A 187 -10.96 -24.10 3.99
C ASN A 187 -9.72 -24.65 3.28
N GLY A 188 -9.18 -23.91 2.29
CA GLY A 188 -8.11 -24.39 1.41
C GLY A 188 -8.64 -24.92 0.07
N GLY A 189 -7.72 -25.10 -0.88
CA GLY A 189 -8.03 -25.57 -2.23
C GLY A 189 -8.00 -24.47 -3.29
N HIS A 190 -8.72 -24.69 -4.38
CA HIS A 190 -8.77 -23.74 -5.49
C HIS A 190 -9.76 -22.60 -5.17
N ARG A 191 -9.34 -21.36 -5.36
CA ARG A 191 -10.20 -20.18 -5.19
C ARG A 191 -10.94 -19.91 -6.50
N PHE A 192 -12.25 -19.68 -6.40
CA PHE A 192 -13.00 -19.16 -7.54
C PHE A 192 -12.84 -17.64 -7.60
N GLY A 193 -12.67 -17.10 -8.80
CA GLY A 193 -12.63 -15.66 -8.99
C GLY A 193 -13.91 -14.98 -8.46
N TRP A 194 -13.76 -13.71 -8.11
CA TRP A 194 -14.88 -12.86 -7.69
C TRP A 194 -15.57 -12.18 -8.87
N CYS A 195 -14.96 -12.23 -10.06
CA CYS A 195 -15.61 -11.89 -11.32
C CYS A 195 -16.65 -12.96 -11.68
N GLY A 196 -17.82 -12.90 -11.04
CA GLY A 196 -18.99 -13.69 -11.42
C GLY A 196 -19.66 -13.06 -12.64
N ASN A 197 -19.89 -13.85 -13.69
CA ASN A 197 -20.62 -13.45 -14.89
C ASN A 197 -21.88 -12.65 -14.54
N LEU A 198 -21.92 -11.39 -14.97
CA LEU A 198 -23.14 -10.59 -15.06
C LEU A 198 -24.05 -11.20 -16.13
N ILE A 199 -24.78 -12.26 -15.81
CA ILE A 199 -26.02 -12.58 -16.51
C ILE A 199 -27.04 -13.05 -15.47
N ARG A 200 -27.92 -12.14 -15.08
CA ARG A 200 -29.33 -12.45 -14.88
C ARG A 200 -30.18 -11.25 -15.24
#